data_AF-G2H2M0-F1
#
_entry.id   AF-G2H2M0-F1
#
_cell.length_a   1.000
_cell.length_b   1.000
_cell.length_c   1.000
_cell.angle_alpha   90.00
_cell.angle_beta   90.00
_cell.angle_gamma   90.00
#
_symmetry.space_group_name_H-M   'P 1'
#
loop_
_entity.id
_entity.type
_entity.pdbx_description
1 polymer ?
#
loop_
_entity_poly.entity_id
_entity_poly.type
_entity_poly.pdbx_seq_one_letter_code
_entity_poly.pdbx_strand_id
1 'polypeptide(L)'
;VSERVVQEDRFTTIHIQELACVSRDTKLGSEEITADIPNVGEAALSKLDESGIVYIGAEVTSGDILVGKVTPKGETQLTPEEKLLRAIFGEKASDVKDSSLRVPNGVSGTVIDVQVFTRDGVDKDKRALDIEKMQLEQAKQDLKEELKILEAGLLARIRAVLIAGGIESEKLDKLPSERWLGLCLSDEENNVNWSS
;
A
#
# COMPACT_ATOMS: atom_id res chain seq x y z
N VAL A 1 9.57 -29.78 -27.82
CA VAL A 1 9.24 -29.79 -26.38
C VAL A 1 7.99 -30.64 -26.19
N SER A 2 7.94 -31.52 -25.18
CA SER A 2 6.78 -32.37 -24.91
C SER A 2 5.65 -31.56 -24.25
N GLU A 3 4.40 -31.79 -24.66
CA GLU A 3 3.22 -31.08 -24.14
C GLU A 3 3.01 -31.25 -22.63
N ARG A 4 3.42 -32.42 -22.10
CA ARG A 4 3.41 -32.69 -20.64
C ARG A 4 4.19 -31.65 -19.83
N VAL A 5 5.28 -31.10 -20.39
CA VAL A 5 6.14 -30.15 -19.68
C VAL A 5 5.46 -28.78 -19.53
N VAL A 6 4.60 -28.42 -20.50
CA VAL A 6 3.80 -27.20 -20.45
C VAL A 6 2.66 -27.35 -19.43
N GLN A 7 2.00 -28.51 -19.41
CA GLN A 7 0.92 -28.79 -18.44
C GLN A 7 1.42 -28.84 -16.99
N GLU A 8 2.68 -29.21 -16.76
CA GLU A 8 3.30 -29.25 -15.43
C GLU A 8 3.92 -27.88 -15.03
N ASP A 9 3.75 -26.81 -15.83
CA ASP A 9 4.26 -25.45 -15.56
C ASP A 9 5.76 -25.38 -15.20
N ARG A 10 6.54 -26.37 -15.65
CA ARG A 10 7.94 -26.56 -15.18
C ARG A 10 8.89 -25.43 -15.57
N PHE A 11 8.51 -24.66 -16.59
CA PHE A 11 9.28 -23.52 -17.09
C PHE A 11 8.50 -22.21 -16.98
N THR A 12 7.41 -22.18 -16.22
CA THR A 12 6.63 -20.96 -15.96
C THR A 12 7.39 -20.09 -14.97
N THR A 13 7.66 -18.84 -15.35
CA THR A 13 8.38 -17.86 -14.53
C THR A 13 7.49 -16.68 -14.18
N ILE A 14 7.61 -16.20 -12.94
CA ILE A 14 6.91 -15.00 -12.48
C ILE A 14 7.84 -13.81 -12.69
N HIS A 15 7.38 -12.83 -13.47
CA HIS A 15 8.09 -11.57 -13.69
C HIS A 15 7.30 -10.43 -13.06
N ILE A 16 7.94 -9.68 -12.17
CA ILE A 16 7.37 -8.47 -11.56
C ILE A 16 8.00 -7.27 -12.25
N GLN A 17 7.16 -6.42 -12.83
CA GLN A 17 7.56 -5.17 -13.48
C GLN A 17 6.98 -3.99 -12.73
N GLU A 18 7.83 -3.00 -12.46
CA GLU A 18 7.42 -1.70 -11.94
C GLU A 18 7.17 -0.74 -13.09
N LEU A 19 6.01 -0.09 -13.09
CA LEU A 19 5.65 0.95 -14.05
C LEU A 19 5.36 2.24 -13.28
N ALA A 20 6.07 3.31 -13.61
CA ALA A 20 5.95 4.59 -12.93
C ALA A 20 5.23 5.63 -13.80
N CYS A 21 4.25 6.30 -13.21
CA CYS A 21 3.61 7.48 -13.78
C CYS A 21 4.04 8.70 -12.97
N VAL A 22 4.44 9.79 -13.64
CA VAL A 22 4.84 11.03 -12.98
C VAL A 22 3.96 12.15 -13.51
N SER A 23 3.26 12.82 -12.60
CA SER A 23 2.57 14.08 -12.87
C SER A 23 3.50 15.26 -12.62
N ARG A 24 3.57 16.22 -13.54
CA ARG A 24 4.46 17.38 -13.45
C ARG A 24 3.73 18.69 -13.71
N ASP A 25 4.24 19.76 -13.11
CA ASP A 25 3.84 21.12 -13.45
C ASP A 25 4.42 21.50 -14.82
N THR A 26 3.54 21.78 -15.79
CA THR A 26 3.94 22.29 -17.10
C THR A 26 3.74 23.80 -17.18
N LYS A 27 4.29 24.44 -18.21
CA LYS A 27 4.08 25.88 -18.44
C LYS A 27 2.61 26.26 -18.68
N LEU A 28 1.80 25.29 -19.10
CA LEU A 28 0.40 25.49 -19.46
C LEU A 28 -0.56 25.14 -18.30
N GLY A 29 -0.02 24.60 -17.21
CA GLY A 29 -0.76 24.14 -16.05
C GLY A 29 -0.19 22.84 -15.47
N SER A 30 -0.66 22.49 -14.30
CA SER A 30 -0.31 21.23 -13.63
C SER A 30 -0.97 20.06 -14.33
N GLU A 31 -0.22 18.96 -14.50
CA GLU A 31 -0.83 17.68 -14.86
C GLU A 31 -1.61 17.13 -13.66
N GLU A 32 -2.68 16.41 -13.95
CA GLU A 32 -3.55 15.83 -12.92
C GLU A 32 -3.69 14.32 -13.14
N ILE A 33 -3.76 13.58 -12.03
CA ILE A 33 -4.10 12.16 -12.03
C ILE A 33 -5.60 12.07 -11.79
N THR A 34 -6.34 11.53 -12.75
CA THR A 34 -7.81 11.49 -12.72
C THR A 34 -8.37 10.40 -13.61
N ALA A 35 -9.55 9.88 -13.24
CA ALA A 35 -10.34 8.97 -14.07
C ALA A 35 -11.07 9.70 -15.22
N ASP A 36 -11.15 11.03 -15.18
CA ASP A 36 -11.79 11.83 -16.23
C ASP A 36 -10.84 12.05 -17.42
N ILE A 37 -10.75 11.03 -18.28
CA ILE A 37 -9.82 11.01 -19.42
C ILE A 37 -10.60 11.23 -20.73
N PRO A 38 -10.26 12.25 -21.53
CA PRO A 38 -10.99 12.52 -22.76
C PRO A 38 -10.70 11.47 -23.85
N ASN A 39 -11.70 11.20 -24.69
CA ASN A 39 -11.63 10.26 -25.82
C ASN A 39 -11.39 8.79 -25.40
N VAL A 40 -11.65 8.44 -24.15
CA VAL A 40 -11.58 7.07 -23.64
C VAL A 40 -12.99 6.58 -23.32
N GLY A 41 -13.35 5.37 -23.79
CA GLY A 41 -14.65 4.77 -23.50
C GLY A 41 -14.76 4.24 -22.07
N GLU A 42 -15.98 4.17 -21.53
CA GLU A 42 -16.26 3.70 -20.16
C GLU A 42 -15.65 2.32 -19.84
N ALA A 43 -15.55 1.44 -20.84
CA ALA A 43 -14.95 0.11 -20.67
C ALA A 43 -13.49 0.19 -20.18
N ALA A 44 -12.71 1.16 -20.66
CA ALA A 44 -11.32 1.33 -20.22
C ALA A 44 -11.22 2.02 -18.85
N LEU A 45 -12.21 2.85 -18.51
CA LEU A 45 -12.29 3.52 -17.20
C LEU A 45 -12.81 2.58 -16.09
N SER A 46 -13.49 1.49 -16.45
CA SER A 46 -14.09 0.55 -15.48
C SER A 46 -13.10 -0.09 -14.50
N LYS A 47 -11.81 -0.15 -14.86
CA LYS A 47 -10.74 -0.71 -14.03
C LYS A 47 -10.06 0.32 -13.12
N LEU A 48 -10.34 1.60 -13.33
CA LEU A 48 -9.79 2.70 -12.55
C LEU A 48 -10.71 3.01 -11.37
N ASP A 49 -10.11 3.42 -10.25
CA ASP A 49 -10.81 3.97 -9.12
C ASP A 49 -11.19 5.45 -9.33
N GLU A 50 -11.87 6.04 -8.35
CA GLU A 50 -12.27 7.46 -8.39
C GLU A 50 -11.08 8.43 -8.52
N SER A 51 -9.88 8.01 -8.11
CA SER A 51 -8.65 8.78 -8.22
C SER A 51 -7.93 8.58 -9.56
N GLY A 52 -8.44 7.72 -10.45
CA GLY A 52 -7.83 7.42 -11.74
C GLY A 52 -6.70 6.40 -11.65
N ILE A 53 -6.66 5.56 -10.63
CA ILE A 53 -5.63 4.53 -10.43
C ILE A 53 -6.27 3.14 -10.50
N VAL A 54 -5.58 2.18 -11.13
CA VAL A 54 -6.06 0.80 -11.23
C VAL A 54 -6.20 0.12 -9.86
N TYR A 55 -7.23 -0.72 -9.72
CA TYR A 55 -7.40 -1.54 -8.52
C TYR A 55 -6.31 -2.61 -8.36
N ILE A 56 -5.88 -2.82 -7.11
CA ILE A 56 -5.02 -3.96 -6.75
C ILE A 56 -5.84 -5.25 -6.95
N GLY A 57 -5.25 -6.22 -7.65
CA GLY A 57 -5.90 -7.47 -8.06
C GLY A 57 -6.58 -7.43 -9.43
N ALA A 58 -6.56 -6.29 -10.12
CA ALA A 58 -7.11 -6.20 -11.47
C ALA A 58 -6.24 -6.96 -12.49
N GLU A 59 -6.87 -7.77 -13.34
CA GLU A 59 -6.22 -8.36 -14.51
C GLU A 59 -6.20 -7.34 -15.65
N VAL A 60 -5.00 -7.06 -16.13
CA VAL A 60 -4.74 -6.04 -17.14
C VAL A 60 -4.05 -6.64 -18.35
N THR A 61 -4.42 -6.09 -19.51
CA THR A 61 -3.89 -6.48 -20.81
C THR A 61 -3.32 -5.26 -21.52
N SER A 62 -2.59 -5.49 -22.60
CA SER A 62 -1.98 -4.43 -23.39
C SER A 62 -3.01 -3.35 -23.79
N GLY A 63 -2.68 -2.08 -23.52
CA GLY A 63 -3.54 -0.94 -23.83
C GLY A 63 -4.50 -0.51 -22.71
N ASP A 64 -4.70 -1.35 -21.68
CA ASP A 64 -5.44 -0.95 -20.48
C ASP A 64 -4.73 0.19 -19.75
N ILE A 65 -5.53 1.07 -19.13
CA ILE A 65 -5.03 2.23 -18.40
C ILE A 65 -4.70 1.79 -16.97
N LEU A 66 -3.45 2.01 -16.55
CA LEU A 66 -3.01 1.76 -15.18
C LEU A 66 -3.16 3.01 -14.31
N VAL A 67 -2.80 4.16 -14.87
CA VAL A 67 -2.91 5.46 -14.19
C VAL A 67 -3.43 6.48 -15.19
N GLY A 68 -4.64 6.98 -14.94
CA GLY A 68 -5.24 8.07 -15.67
C GLY A 68 -4.49 9.37 -15.41
N LYS A 69 -3.92 9.95 -16.46
CA LYS A 69 -3.19 11.22 -16.37
C LYS A 69 -3.67 12.13 -17.48
N VAL A 70 -3.96 13.37 -17.12
CA VAL A 70 -4.36 14.41 -18.06
C VAL A 70 -3.36 15.56 -18.03
N THR A 71 -3.03 16.07 -19.22
CA THR A 71 -2.15 17.23 -19.36
C THR A 71 -2.94 18.39 -19.95
N PRO A 72 -2.90 19.60 -19.36
CA PRO A 72 -3.49 20.78 -19.99
C PRO A 72 -2.84 21.04 -21.35
N LYS A 73 -3.68 21.23 -22.37
CA LYS A 73 -3.28 21.65 -23.71
C LYS A 73 -3.27 23.18 -23.75
N GLY A 74 -2.37 23.72 -24.56
CA GLY A 74 -2.45 25.13 -24.92
C GLY A 74 -3.65 25.38 -25.82
N GLU A 75 -4.07 26.63 -25.92
CA GLU A 75 -5.16 27.05 -26.80
C GLU A 75 -4.80 26.69 -28.24
N THR A 76 -5.41 25.63 -28.75
CA THR A 76 -5.19 25.15 -30.11
C THR A 76 -6.20 25.84 -31.01
N GLN A 77 -5.74 26.33 -32.17
CA GLN A 77 -6.63 26.84 -33.21
C GLN A 77 -7.48 25.67 -33.72
N LEU A 78 -8.69 25.54 -33.18
CA LEU A 78 -9.67 24.55 -33.63
C LEU A 78 -10.00 24.80 -35.10
N THR A 79 -10.12 23.71 -35.86
CA THR A 79 -10.60 23.74 -37.24
C THR A 79 -12.04 24.30 -37.30
N PRO A 80 -12.47 24.93 -38.41
CA PRO A 80 -13.84 25.39 -38.56
C PRO A 80 -14.89 24.31 -38.26
N GLU A 81 -14.59 23.05 -38.58
CA GLU A 81 -15.41 21.87 -38.32
C GLU A 81 -15.57 21.59 -36.81
N GLU A 82 -14.47 21.63 -36.05
CA GLU A 82 -14.48 21.47 -34.58
C GLU A 82 -15.17 22.65 -33.88
N LYS A 83 -15.00 23.87 -34.40
CA LYS A 83 -15.72 25.05 -33.90
C LYS A 83 -17.23 24.92 -34.08
N LEU A 84 -17.66 24.40 -35.23
CA LEU A 84 -19.09 24.15 -35.50
C LEU A 84 -19.64 23.07 -34.56
N LEU A 85 -18.93 21.96 -34.40
CA LEU A 85 -19.30 20.90 -33.45
C LEU A 85 -19.44 21.44 -32.02
N ARG A 86 -18.48 22.24 -31.55
CA ARG A 86 -18.52 22.89 -30.23
C ARG A 86 -19.71 23.84 -30.08
N ALA A 87 -20.06 24.58 -31.12
CA ALA A 87 -21.22 25.49 -31.09
C ALA A 87 -22.56 24.74 -31.06
N ILE A 88 -22.64 23.56 -31.67
CA ILE A 88 -23.86 22.74 -31.72
C ILE A 88 -24.04 21.91 -30.44
N PHE A 89 -22.99 21.20 -30.01
CA PHE A 89 -23.08 20.30 -28.86
C PHE A 89 -22.80 20.98 -27.52
N GLY A 90 -22.21 22.18 -27.52
CA GLY A 90 -21.80 22.86 -26.29
C GLY A 90 -20.77 22.08 -25.48
N GLU A 91 -20.27 20.95 -26.01
CA GLU A 91 -19.22 20.17 -25.38
C GLU A 91 -18.01 21.06 -25.20
N LYS A 92 -17.59 21.22 -23.94
CA LYS A 92 -16.28 21.78 -23.65
C LYS A 92 -15.29 20.87 -24.36
N ALA A 93 -14.70 21.36 -25.46
CA ALA A 93 -13.51 20.74 -26.01
C ALA A 93 -12.60 20.44 -24.83
N SER A 94 -12.17 19.19 -24.64
CA SER A 94 -11.35 18.88 -23.50
C SER A 94 -10.06 19.69 -23.65
N ASP A 95 -9.92 20.73 -22.83
CA ASP A 95 -8.72 21.56 -22.78
C ASP A 95 -7.53 20.75 -22.25
N VAL A 96 -7.74 19.46 -21.95
CA VAL A 96 -6.75 18.48 -21.54
C VAL A 96 -6.54 17.41 -22.62
N LYS A 97 -5.33 16.84 -22.69
CA LYS A 97 -5.02 15.60 -23.43
C LYS A 97 -4.92 14.43 -22.47
N ASP A 98 -5.29 13.26 -22.96
CA ASP A 98 -4.85 11.99 -22.39
C ASP A 98 -3.32 11.89 -22.48
N SER A 99 -2.68 11.71 -21.33
CA SER A 99 -1.26 11.37 -21.19
C SER A 99 -1.07 10.23 -20.18
N SER A 100 -2.10 9.40 -20.03
CA SER A 100 -2.18 8.28 -19.10
C SER A 100 -1.09 7.24 -19.30
N LEU A 101 -0.76 6.53 -18.21
CA LEU A 101 0.08 5.37 -18.24
C LEU A 101 -0.75 4.14 -18.62
N ARG A 102 -0.34 3.47 -19.69
CA ARG A 102 -0.98 2.25 -20.20
C ARG A 102 -0.04 1.07 -20.10
N VAL A 103 -0.62 -0.13 -20.03
CA VAL A 103 0.14 -1.38 -20.05
C VAL A 103 0.92 -1.49 -21.37
N PRO A 104 2.24 -1.78 -21.33
CA PRO A 104 3.03 -2.00 -22.52
C PRO A 104 2.46 -3.10 -23.42
N ASN A 105 2.66 -2.95 -24.73
CA ASN A 105 2.21 -3.93 -25.71
C ASN A 105 2.89 -5.29 -25.49
N GLY A 106 2.12 -6.37 -25.54
CA GLY A 106 2.61 -7.74 -25.36
C GLY A 106 2.76 -8.17 -23.91
N VAL A 107 2.40 -7.31 -22.94
CA VAL A 107 2.36 -7.64 -21.51
C VAL A 107 0.92 -7.83 -21.06
N SER A 108 0.70 -8.87 -20.26
CA SER A 108 -0.54 -9.16 -19.56
C SER A 108 -0.20 -9.68 -18.17
N GLY A 109 -1.00 -9.34 -17.17
CA GLY A 109 -0.77 -9.80 -15.81
C GLY A 109 -1.75 -9.20 -14.82
N THR A 110 -1.47 -9.39 -13.54
CA THR A 110 -2.31 -8.90 -12.44
C THR A 110 -1.57 -7.80 -11.70
N VAL A 111 -2.26 -6.71 -11.39
CA VAL A 111 -1.71 -5.64 -10.55
C VAL A 111 -1.60 -6.16 -9.12
N ILE A 112 -0.39 -6.22 -8.57
CA ILE A 112 -0.14 -6.75 -7.22
C ILE A 112 -0.02 -5.65 -6.15
N ASP A 113 0.49 -4.49 -6.51
CA ASP A 113 0.74 -3.39 -5.59
C ASP A 113 0.67 -2.04 -6.32
N VAL A 114 0.30 -0.99 -5.59
CA VAL A 114 0.19 0.38 -6.07
C VAL A 114 0.72 1.30 -4.98
N GLN A 115 1.72 2.11 -5.33
CA GLN A 115 2.31 3.09 -4.42
C GLN A 115 2.09 4.49 -4.96
N VAL A 116 1.58 5.38 -4.10
CA VAL A 116 1.27 6.77 -4.44
C VAL A 116 2.20 7.68 -3.64
N PHE A 117 2.98 8.48 -4.35
CA PHE A 117 3.88 9.47 -3.76
C PHE A 117 3.35 10.87 -4.06
N THR A 118 2.89 11.58 -3.03
CA THR A 118 2.47 12.98 -3.12
C THR A 118 3.58 13.90 -2.61
N ARG A 119 3.86 14.99 -3.31
CA ARG A 119 4.80 16.02 -2.84
C ARG A 119 4.19 16.77 -1.65
N ASP A 120 5.03 17.19 -0.71
CA ASP A 120 4.61 18.06 0.38
C ASP A 120 3.98 19.36 -0.15
N GLY A 121 2.76 19.66 0.33
CA GLY A 121 1.98 20.83 -0.08
C GLY A 121 0.99 20.60 -1.22
N VAL A 122 0.87 19.38 -1.75
CA VAL A 122 -0.22 19.00 -2.65
C VAL A 122 -1.31 18.29 -1.82
N ASP A 123 -2.58 18.60 -2.08
CA ASP A 123 -3.69 17.92 -1.42
C ASP A 123 -3.66 16.43 -1.75
N LYS A 124 -3.80 15.59 -0.72
CA LYS A 124 -3.78 14.14 -0.86
C LYS A 124 -5.12 13.65 -1.40
N ASP A 125 -5.06 12.85 -2.45
CA ASP A 125 -6.24 12.16 -2.98
C ASP A 125 -6.80 11.16 -1.97
N LYS A 126 -8.08 10.80 -2.11
CA LYS A 126 -8.74 9.77 -1.29
C LYS A 126 -7.90 8.49 -1.23
N ARG A 127 -7.38 8.04 -2.38
CA ARG A 127 -6.55 6.85 -2.49
C ARG A 127 -5.26 6.95 -1.68
N ALA A 128 -4.61 8.11 -1.68
CA ALA A 128 -3.39 8.34 -0.90
C ALA A 128 -3.68 8.29 0.62
N LEU A 129 -4.79 8.89 1.04
CA LEU A 129 -5.24 8.85 2.45
C LEU A 129 -5.58 7.41 2.90
N ASP A 130 -6.22 6.63 2.03
CA ASP A 130 -6.55 5.23 2.33
C ASP A 130 -5.30 4.36 2.49
N ILE A 131 -4.30 4.53 1.61
CA ILE A 131 -3.02 3.82 1.70
C ILE A 131 -2.27 4.21 2.98
N GLU A 132 -2.16 5.50 3.27
CA GLU A 132 -1.50 5.99 4.48
C GLU A 132 -2.16 5.45 5.76
N LYS A 133 -3.50 5.45 5.81
CA LYS A 133 -4.26 4.90 6.92
C LYS A 133 -4.03 3.40 7.07
N MET A 134 -4.02 2.65 5.96
CA MET A 134 -3.75 1.21 5.97
C MET A 134 -2.34 0.92 6.50
N GLN A 135 -1.33 1.64 6.02
CA GLN A 135 0.05 1.51 6.49
C GLN A 135 0.18 1.82 7.98
N LEU A 136 -0.51 2.87 8.45
CA LEU A 136 -0.47 3.28 9.84
C LEU A 136 -1.13 2.25 10.78
N GLU A 137 -2.24 1.64 10.36
CA GLU A 137 -2.88 0.56 11.12
C GLU A 137 -2.04 -0.72 11.13
N GLN A 138 -1.42 -1.07 9.99
CA GLN A 138 -0.49 -2.20 9.91
C GLN A 138 0.70 -1.99 10.85
N ALA A 139 1.35 -0.83 10.81
CA ALA A 139 2.49 -0.52 11.67
C ALA A 139 2.14 -0.57 13.17
N LYS A 140 0.95 -0.09 13.54
CA LYS A 140 0.45 -0.21 14.92
C LYS A 140 0.22 -1.66 15.31
N GLN A 141 -0.34 -2.47 14.41
CA GLN A 141 -0.62 -3.87 14.68
C GLN A 141 0.67 -4.67 14.84
N ASP A 142 1.65 -4.45 13.96
CA ASP A 142 2.97 -5.08 14.04
C ASP A 142 3.65 -4.74 15.37
N LEU A 143 3.67 -3.46 15.76
CA LEU A 143 4.22 -3.03 17.04
C LEU A 143 3.53 -3.69 18.24
N LYS A 144 2.19 -3.79 18.18
CA LYS A 144 1.41 -4.42 19.25
C LYS A 144 1.72 -5.91 19.36
N GLU A 145 1.89 -6.59 18.24
CA GLU A 145 2.22 -8.01 18.19
C GLU A 145 3.64 -8.26 18.70
N GLU A 146 4.61 -7.43 18.30
CA GLU A 146 5.98 -7.45 18.83
C GLU A 146 6.01 -7.27 20.36
N LEU A 147 5.31 -6.24 20.87
CA LEU A 147 5.24 -5.99 22.32
C LEU A 147 4.60 -7.16 23.06
N LYS A 148 3.55 -7.76 22.51
CA LYS A 148 2.88 -8.91 23.12
C LYS A 148 3.80 -10.13 23.20
N ILE A 149 4.56 -10.42 22.14
CA ILE A 149 5.52 -11.52 22.12
C ILE A 149 6.64 -11.26 23.14
N LEU A 150 7.15 -10.03 23.20
CA LEU A 150 8.17 -9.63 24.14
C LEU A 150 7.69 -9.74 25.59
N GLU A 151 6.49 -9.23 25.89
CA GLU A 151 5.90 -9.29 27.22
C GLU A 151 5.70 -10.74 27.66
N ALA A 152 5.16 -11.60 26.80
CA ALA A 152 4.99 -13.02 27.08
C ALA A 152 6.33 -13.70 27.37
N GLY A 153 7.37 -13.41 26.59
CA GLY A 153 8.71 -13.94 26.78
C GLY A 153 9.37 -13.46 28.09
N LEU A 154 9.24 -12.17 28.40
CA LEU A 154 9.76 -11.58 29.63
C LEU A 154 9.05 -12.15 30.86
N LEU A 155 7.71 -12.23 30.85
CA LEU A 155 6.91 -12.79 31.94
C LEU A 155 7.24 -14.26 32.19
N ALA A 156 7.45 -15.06 31.13
CA ALA A 156 7.87 -16.45 31.27
C ALA A 156 9.24 -16.55 31.99
N ARG A 157 10.19 -15.67 31.65
CA ARG A 157 11.50 -15.61 32.32
C ARG A 157 11.39 -15.13 33.76
N ILE A 158 10.63 -14.07 34.02
CA ILE A 158 10.39 -13.54 35.38
C ILE A 158 9.75 -14.62 36.25
N ARG A 159 8.73 -15.32 35.74
CA ARG A 159 8.09 -16.44 36.45
C ARG A 159 9.10 -17.51 36.87
N ALA A 160 9.99 -17.90 35.96
CA ALA A 160 11.03 -18.89 36.27
C ALA A 160 11.96 -18.43 37.40
N VAL A 161 12.39 -17.16 37.38
CA VAL A 161 13.24 -16.57 38.43
C VAL A 161 12.49 -16.46 39.76
N LEU A 162 11.23 -16.03 39.76
CA LEU A 162 10.43 -15.90 40.99
C LEU A 162 10.16 -17.26 41.66
N ILE A 163 9.91 -18.30 40.86
CA ILE A 163 9.78 -19.68 41.38
C ILE A 163 11.11 -20.16 41.96
N ALA A 164 12.23 -19.90 41.28
CA ALA A 164 13.56 -20.25 41.78
C ALA A 164 13.91 -19.52 43.09
N GLY A 165 13.45 -18.27 43.24
CA GLY A 165 13.61 -17.46 44.45
C GLY A 165 12.64 -17.77 45.59
N GLY A 166 11.84 -18.85 45.49
CA GLY A 166 11.04 -19.37 46.59
C GLY A 166 9.57 -18.93 46.63
N ILE A 167 9.04 -18.29 45.58
CA ILE A 167 7.62 -17.96 45.49
C ILE A 167 6.82 -19.14 44.91
N GLU A 168 5.73 -19.54 45.59
CA GLU A 168 4.85 -20.63 45.16
C GLU A 168 4.11 -20.34 43.84
N SER A 169 4.11 -21.29 42.91
CA SER A 169 3.47 -21.14 41.59
C SER A 169 1.98 -20.83 41.65
N GLU A 170 1.23 -21.44 42.59
CA GLU A 170 -0.22 -21.21 42.73
C GLU A 170 -0.59 -19.80 43.20
N LYS A 171 0.33 -19.12 43.92
CA LYS A 171 0.13 -17.71 44.32
C LYS A 171 0.41 -16.77 43.14
N LEU A 172 1.37 -17.12 42.28
CA LEU A 172 1.74 -16.33 41.11
C LEU A 172 0.64 -16.33 40.04
N ASP A 173 0.06 -17.50 39.76
CA ASP A 173 -0.99 -17.66 38.74
C ASP A 173 -2.31 -16.95 39.09
N LYS A 174 -2.53 -16.61 40.37
CA LYS A 174 -3.70 -15.85 40.86
C LYS A 174 -3.53 -14.33 40.76
N LEU A 175 -2.30 -13.86 40.59
CA LEU A 175 -1.98 -12.44 40.50
C LEU A 175 -1.90 -11.99 39.04
N PRO A 176 -2.43 -10.81 38.68
CA PRO A 176 -2.23 -10.25 37.35
C PRO A 176 -0.74 -10.01 37.10
N SER A 177 -0.30 -10.29 35.87
CA SER A 177 1.11 -10.25 35.43
C SER A 177 1.78 -8.89 35.67
N GLU A 178 1.03 -7.80 35.62
CA GLU A 178 1.49 -6.43 35.93
C GLU A 178 2.05 -6.31 37.36
N ARG A 179 1.49 -7.07 38.31
CA ARG A 179 1.91 -7.04 39.72
C ARG A 179 3.15 -7.89 39.99
N TRP A 180 3.55 -8.75 39.06
CA TRP A 180 4.76 -9.57 39.22
C TRP A 180 6.02 -8.72 39.25
N LEU A 181 6.02 -7.59 38.52
CA LEU A 181 7.14 -6.63 38.49
C LEU A 181 7.33 -5.88 39.83
N GLY A 182 6.31 -5.86 40.69
CA GLY A 182 6.36 -5.22 42.01
C GLY A 182 6.71 -6.18 43.16
N LEU A 183 6.96 -7.47 42.87
CA LEU A 183 7.35 -8.45 43.89
C LEU A 183 8.86 -8.34 44.15
N CYS A 184 9.23 -8.03 45.40
CA CYS A 184 10.62 -8.12 45.83
C CYS A 184 10.97 -9.58 46.17
N LEU A 185 12.05 -10.07 45.59
CA LEU A 185 12.74 -11.26 46.09
C LEU A 185 13.51 -10.85 47.36
N SER A 186 13.35 -11.60 48.44
CA SER A 186 14.20 -11.42 49.61
C SER A 186 15.65 -11.79 49.24
N ASP A 187 16.58 -10.88 49.56
CA ASP A 187 18.00 -10.96 49.18
C ASP A 187 18.63 -12.33 49.48
N GLU A 188 19.47 -12.82 48.56
CA GLU A 188 20.39 -13.95 48.74
C GLU A 188 21.48 -13.63 49.78
N GLU A 189 21.14 -13.17 50.98
CA GLU A 189 22.12 -12.80 52.00
C GLU A 189 22.45 -13.91 53.02
N ASN A 190 22.08 -15.17 52.79
CA ASN A 190 22.30 -16.25 53.76
C ASN A 190 22.90 -17.54 53.19
N ASN A 191 23.92 -17.46 52.32
CA ASN A 191 24.79 -18.64 52.13
C ASN A 191 26.25 -18.34 51.75
N VAL A 192 26.92 -17.47 52.51
CA VAL A 192 28.39 -17.54 52.63
C VAL A 192 28.73 -17.79 54.10
N ASN A 193 28.55 -19.06 54.50
CA ASN A 193 29.09 -19.58 55.74
C ASN A 193 30.62 -19.64 55.61
N TRP A 194 31.32 -18.58 56.02
CA TRP A 194 32.75 -18.65 56.31
C TRP A 194 32.94 -19.41 57.61
N SER A 195 32.90 -20.75 57.54
CA SER A 195 33.37 -21.60 58.62
C SER A 195 34.79 -22.06 58.33
N SER A 196 35.71 -21.59 59.20
CA SER A 196 37.14 -21.95 59.40
C SER A 196 38.15 -21.13 58.62
#